data_AF-A0A0C2HEY7-F1
#
_entry.id   AF-A0A0C2HEY7-F1
#
_cell.length_a   1.000
_cell.length_b   1.000
_cell.length_c   1.000
_cell.angle_alpha   90.00
_cell.angle_beta   90.00
_cell.angle_gamma   90.00
#
_symmetry.space_group_name_H-M   'P 1'
#
loop_
_entity.id
_entity.type
_entity.pdbx_description
1 polymer ?
#
loop_
_entity_poly.entity_id
_entity_poly.type
_entity_poly.pdbx_seq_one_letter_code
_entity_poly.pdbx_strand_id
1 'polypeptide(L)'
;MEHYMPEIFWHDRKALLSVDFHPVVDSGAYRIVTSSVQKEVRIWRFEYEQCLKVPSKFQLAVTFLANLSGHNVAINQVKFSQNPEVNLLASGDSDGRIAIWHLSEAPSTAPPIDDLPPNKENWIRLRVR
;
A
#
# COMPACT_ATOMS: atom_id res chain seq x y z
N MET A 1 17.60 -14.62 -15.15
CA MET A 1 16.83 -14.07 -14.02
C MET A 1 15.57 -13.47 -14.62
N GLU A 2 14.39 -14.00 -14.30
CA GLU A 2 13.14 -13.36 -14.76
C GLU A 2 12.96 -12.06 -13.97
N HIS A 3 12.65 -10.97 -14.68
CA HIS A 3 12.38 -9.66 -14.08
C HIS A 3 10.88 -9.41 -14.15
N TYR A 4 10.26 -9.11 -13.01
CA TYR A 4 8.86 -8.69 -12.94
C TYR A 4 8.80 -7.17 -12.79
N MET A 5 8.05 -6.51 -13.66
CA MET A 5 7.83 -5.07 -13.63
C MET A 5 6.31 -4.80 -13.59
N PRO A 6 5.64 -5.10 -12.47
CA PRO A 6 4.20 -4.89 -12.38
C PRO A 6 3.88 -3.40 -12.48
N GLU A 7 3.11 -3.03 -13.51
CA GLU A 7 2.62 -1.67 -13.66
C GLU A 7 1.40 -1.48 -12.75
N ILE A 8 1.58 -0.71 -11.67
CA ILE A 8 0.47 -0.34 -10.78
C ILE A 8 -0.32 0.80 -11.45
N PHE A 9 -1.17 0.45 -12.42
CA PHE A 9 -2.03 1.39 -13.15
C PHE A 9 -3.10 2.05 -12.28
N TRP A 10 -3.31 1.52 -11.09
CA TRP A 10 -4.37 1.90 -10.18
C TRP A 10 -4.21 3.32 -9.63
N HIS A 11 -3.02 3.93 -9.70
CA HIS A 11 -2.81 5.39 -9.53
C HIS A 11 -3.27 6.21 -10.73
N ASP A 12 -4.36 5.81 -11.41
CA ASP A 12 -4.92 6.48 -12.58
C ASP A 12 -3.88 6.80 -13.65
N ARG A 13 -2.93 5.86 -13.80
CA ARG A 13 -1.77 5.98 -14.70
C ARG A 13 -0.90 7.22 -14.43
N LYS A 14 -0.99 7.78 -13.22
CA LYS A 14 -0.17 8.91 -12.77
C LYS A 14 1.17 8.44 -12.21
N ALA A 15 2.14 9.35 -12.20
CA ALA A 15 3.48 9.10 -11.69
C ALA A 15 3.45 8.70 -10.21
N LEU A 16 4.13 7.60 -9.89
CA LEU A 16 4.47 7.25 -8.52
C LEU A 16 5.60 8.18 -8.03
N LEU A 17 5.48 8.64 -6.79
CA LEU A 17 6.46 9.54 -6.17
C LEU A 17 7.32 8.84 -5.12
N SER A 18 6.74 7.86 -4.41
CA SER A 18 7.44 7.08 -3.40
C SER A 18 6.88 5.67 -3.30
N VAL A 19 7.75 4.72 -2.96
CA VAL A 19 7.44 3.33 -2.66
C VAL A 19 8.24 2.89 -1.44
N ASP A 20 7.64 2.05 -0.59
CA ASP A 20 8.33 1.49 0.58
C ASP A 20 7.83 0.08 0.89
N PHE A 21 8.70 -0.75 1.48
CA PHE A 21 8.38 -2.11 1.91
C PHE A 21 8.19 -2.14 3.42
N HIS A 22 7.15 -2.83 3.87
CA HIS A 22 7.01 -3.14 5.28
C HIS A 22 8.16 -4.08 5.71
N PRO A 23 8.79 -3.88 6.88
CA PRO A 23 9.98 -4.64 7.28
C PRO A 23 9.69 -6.12 7.56
N VAL A 24 8.44 -6.48 7.86
CA VAL A 24 8.01 -7.86 8.10
C VAL A 24 7.46 -8.47 6.82
N VAL A 25 7.99 -9.62 6.44
CA VAL A 25 7.47 -10.50 5.39
C VAL A 25 6.68 -11.61 6.06
N ASP A 26 5.40 -11.75 5.72
CA ASP A 26 4.52 -12.78 6.25
C ASP A 26 4.26 -13.84 5.18
N SER A 27 4.64 -15.09 5.45
CA SER A 27 4.37 -16.24 4.57
C SER A 27 4.87 -16.04 3.13
N GLY A 28 6.00 -15.34 2.96
CA GLY A 28 6.58 -15.00 1.66
C GLY A 28 5.88 -13.84 0.93
N ALA A 29 4.90 -13.20 1.58
CA ALA A 29 4.19 -12.04 1.06
C ALA A 29 4.81 -10.72 1.55
N TYR A 30 4.99 -9.80 0.62
CA TYR A 30 5.50 -8.46 0.90
C TYR A 30 4.34 -7.47 0.95
N ARG A 31 4.26 -6.68 2.02
CA ARG A 31 3.38 -5.52 2.07
C ARG A 31 4.13 -4.30 1.54
N ILE A 32 3.61 -3.69 0.48
CA ILE A 32 4.21 -2.54 -0.20
C ILE A 32 3.26 -1.37 -0.11
N VAL A 33 3.79 -0.19 0.17
CA VAL A 33 3.04 1.07 0.10
C VAL A 33 3.54 1.90 -1.07
N THR A 34 2.62 2.56 -1.76
CA THR A 34 2.95 3.52 -2.82
C THR A 34 2.19 4.83 -2.64
N SER A 35 2.86 5.93 -3.01
CA SER A 35 2.24 7.23 -3.21
C SER A 35 2.46 7.72 -4.64
N SER A 36 1.62 8.65 -5.07
CA SER A 36 1.67 9.24 -6.40
C SER A 36 1.41 10.75 -6.31
N VAL A 37 1.32 11.42 -7.46
CA VAL A 37 0.81 12.80 -7.53
C VAL A 37 -0.66 12.94 -7.09
N GLN A 38 -1.32 11.83 -6.76
CA GLN A 38 -2.65 11.81 -6.17
C GLN A 38 -2.62 12.01 -4.63
N LYS A 39 -3.81 12.01 -4.02
CA LYS A 39 -4.05 12.37 -2.62
C LYS A 39 -4.18 11.15 -1.70
N GLU A 40 -4.05 9.97 -2.29
CA GLU A 40 -4.27 8.68 -1.66
C GLU A 40 -2.97 7.91 -1.51
N VAL A 41 -2.80 7.28 -0.35
CA VAL A 41 -1.77 6.26 -0.15
C VAL A 41 -2.38 4.90 -0.45
N ARG A 42 -1.68 4.03 -1.17
CA ARG A 42 -2.19 2.69 -1.48
C ARG A 42 -1.25 1.61 -1.00
N ILE A 43 -1.84 0.53 -0.50
CA ILE A 43 -1.15 -0.60 0.10
C ILE A 43 -1.48 -1.85 -0.71
N TRP A 44 -0.44 -2.66 -0.94
CA TRP A 44 -0.47 -3.83 -1.80
C TRP A 44 0.19 -5.02 -1.11
N ARG A 45 -0.27 -6.22 -1.43
CA ARG A 45 0.36 -7.49 -1.08
C ARG A 45 0.93 -8.13 -2.32
N PHE A 46 2.22 -8.44 -2.29
CA PHE A 46 2.98 -9.03 -3.38
C PHE A 46 3.41 -10.43 -2.98
N GLU A 47 3.09 -11.42 -3.78
CA GLU A 47 3.41 -12.82 -3.51
C GLU A 47 3.88 -13.55 -4.75
N TYR A 48 4.89 -14.40 -4.59
CA TYR A 48 5.33 -15.28 -5.67
C TYR A 48 4.63 -16.62 -5.54
N GLU A 49 3.67 -16.86 -6.41
CA GLU A 49 2.95 -18.12 -6.49
C GLU A 49 3.61 -19.05 -7.50
N GLN A 50 3.76 -20.33 -7.17
CA GLN A 50 4.26 -21.32 -8.11
C GLN A 50 3.18 -21.62 -9.15
N CYS A 51 3.53 -21.60 -10.43
CA CYS A 51 2.58 -21.92 -11.49
C CYS A 51 2.27 -23.42 -11.48
N LEU A 52 1.02 -23.80 -11.21
CA LEU A 52 0.60 -25.20 -11.12
C LEU A 52 0.90 -26.01 -12.41
N LYS A 53 0.91 -25.35 -13.57
CA LYS A 53 1.18 -25.99 -14.87
C LYS A 53 2.67 -26.16 -15.16
N VAL A 54 3.52 -25.32 -14.55
CA VAL A 54 4.97 -25.30 -14.78
C VAL A 54 5.67 -25.06 -13.44
N PRO A 55 6.05 -26.14 -12.72
CA PRO A 55 6.61 -26.03 -11.37
C PRO A 55 7.90 -25.18 -11.27
N SER A 56 8.64 -25.03 -12.37
CA SER A 56 9.84 -24.18 -12.41
C SER A 56 9.55 -22.69 -12.56
N LYS A 57 8.30 -22.29 -12.79
CA LYS A 57 7.90 -20.91 -13.03
C LYS A 57 7.10 -20.36 -11.86
N PHE A 58 7.48 -19.18 -11.40
CA PHE A 58 6.71 -18.42 -10.43
C PHE A 58 5.95 -17.29 -11.15
N GLN A 59 4.83 -16.87 -10.59
CA GLN A 59 4.10 -15.69 -11.03
C GLN A 59 3.98 -14.72 -9.86
N LEU A 60 4.12 -13.43 -10.12
CA LEU A 60 3.89 -12.42 -9.11
C LEU A 60 2.39 -12.11 -9.04
N ALA A 61 1.74 -12.52 -7.96
CA ALA A 61 0.40 -12.11 -7.61
C ALA A 61 0.46 -10.75 -6.88
N VAL A 62 -0.35 -9.80 -7.32
CA VAL A 62 -0.48 -8.47 -6.71
C VAL A 62 -1.91 -8.28 -6.25
N THR A 63 -2.08 -8.05 -4.96
CA THR A 63 -3.39 -7.85 -4.32
C THR A 63 -3.48 -6.44 -3.74
N PHE A 64 -4.56 -5.73 -4.06
CA PHE A 64 -4.91 -4.48 -3.39
C PHE A 64 -5.35 -4.74 -1.95
N LEU A 65 -4.76 -4.03 -0.98
CA LEU A 65 -5.07 -4.15 0.44
C LEU A 65 -5.86 -2.96 0.97
N ALA A 66 -5.42 -1.73 0.67
CA ALA A 66 -6.10 -0.54 1.18
C ALA A 66 -5.80 0.72 0.35
N ASN A 67 -6.78 1.62 0.32
CA ASN A 67 -6.67 3.01 -0.12
C ASN A 67 -6.89 3.93 1.09
N LEU A 68 -5.89 4.76 1.41
CA LEU A 68 -5.91 5.68 2.54
C LEU A 68 -6.15 7.09 2.02
N SER A 69 -7.31 7.64 2.34
CA SER A 69 -7.71 8.99 1.97
C SER A 69 -7.59 9.94 3.16
N GLY A 70 -7.22 11.19 2.89
CA GLY A 70 -7.18 12.23 3.93
C GLY A 70 -6.16 13.35 3.70
N HIS A 71 -5.22 13.18 2.76
CA HIS A 71 -4.44 14.29 2.25
C HIS A 71 -5.27 15.11 1.26
N ASN A 72 -4.95 16.40 1.12
CA ASN A 72 -5.68 17.31 0.24
C ASN A 72 -4.97 17.54 -1.10
N VAL A 73 -3.69 17.19 -1.18
CA VAL A 73 -2.79 17.41 -2.32
C VAL A 73 -1.87 16.20 -2.51
N ALA A 74 -0.99 16.28 -3.51
CA ALA A 74 -0.06 15.23 -3.90
C ALA A 74 0.83 14.73 -2.75
N ILE A 75 0.95 13.41 -2.61
CA ILE A 75 1.74 12.73 -1.59
C ILE A 75 3.14 12.42 -2.11
N ASN A 76 4.13 13.16 -1.63
CA ASN A 76 5.52 13.06 -2.10
C ASN A 76 6.30 11.92 -1.44
N GLN A 77 5.90 11.47 -0.25
CA GLN A 77 6.67 10.49 0.52
C GLN A 77 5.77 9.56 1.33
N VAL A 78 6.15 8.29 1.38
CA VAL A 78 5.55 7.26 2.25
C VAL A 78 6.64 6.40 2.89
N LYS A 79 6.48 6.06 4.17
CA LYS A 79 7.42 5.21 4.92
C LYS A 79 6.73 4.34 5.96
N PHE A 80 6.93 3.04 5.90
CA PHE A 80 6.59 2.15 7.00
C PHE A 80 7.53 2.35 8.18
N SER A 81 6.99 2.18 9.39
CA SER A 81 7.80 2.06 10.58
C SER A 81 8.74 0.86 10.46
N GLN A 82 9.99 1.07 10.86
CA GLN A 82 11.00 0.00 10.95
C GLN A 82 10.85 -0.81 12.25
N ASN A 83 10.06 -0.33 13.21
CA ASN A 83 9.66 -1.13 14.36
C ASN A 83 8.45 -2.01 13.94
N PRO A 84 8.60 -3.35 13.89
CA PRO A 84 7.56 -4.26 13.44
C PRO A 84 6.39 -4.41 14.42
N GLU A 85 6.54 -3.98 15.66
CA GLU A 85 5.51 -4.13 16.71
C GLU A 85 4.39 -3.09 16.61
N VAL A 86 4.65 -1.95 15.96
CA VAL A 86 3.75 -0.78 16.02
C VAL A 86 2.84 -0.61 14.79
N ASN A 87 3.02 -1.42 13.73
CA ASN A 87 2.25 -1.37 12.47
C ASN A 87 1.88 0.06 12.00
N LEU A 88 2.88 0.95 11.99
CA LEU A 88 2.70 2.35 11.58
C LEU A 88 3.18 2.60 10.16
N LEU A 89 2.52 3.55 9.51
CA LEU A 89 2.88 4.11 8.22
C LEU A 89 2.81 5.64 8.31
N ALA A 90 3.83 6.33 7.82
CA ALA A 90 3.84 7.78 7.67
C ALA A 90 3.70 8.18 6.20
N SER A 91 2.96 9.24 5.93
CA SER A 91 2.90 9.88 4.61
C SER A 91 3.00 11.39 4.70
N GLY A 92 3.72 12.01 3.76
CA GLY A 92 3.89 13.46 3.65
C GLY A 92 3.33 13.98 2.33
N ASP A 93 2.61 15.10 2.38
CA ASP A 93 2.11 15.78 1.18
C ASP A 93 2.87 17.06 0.84
N SER A 94 2.53 17.63 -0.33
CA SER A 94 3.18 18.81 -0.89
C SER A 94 2.82 20.12 -0.16
N ASP A 95 1.80 20.12 0.69
CA ASP A 95 1.41 21.27 1.52
C ASP A 95 2.06 21.22 2.92
N GLY A 96 2.99 20.28 3.14
CA GLY A 96 3.69 20.11 4.41
C GLY A 96 2.86 19.39 5.47
N ARG A 97 1.77 18.70 5.11
CA ARG A 97 1.02 17.88 6.07
C ARG A 97 1.59 16.47 6.14
N ILE A 98 1.69 15.98 7.36
CA ILE A 98 2.08 14.60 7.65
C ILE A 98 0.87 13.87 8.24
N ALA A 99 0.60 12.67 7.72
CA ALA A 99 -0.37 11.75 8.32
C ALA A 99 0.37 10.52 8.86
N ILE A 100 -0.03 10.10 10.06
CA ILE A 100 0.39 8.83 10.65
C ILE A 100 -0.81 7.89 10.62
N TRP A 101 -0.60 6.71 10.06
CA TRP A 101 -1.59 5.67 9.89
C TRP A 101 -1.22 4.46 10.76
N HIS A 102 -2.23 3.83 11.36
CA HIS A 102 -2.08 2.63 12.17
C HIS A 102 -2.99 1.53 11.62
N LEU A 103 -2.46 0.32 11.44
CA LEU A 103 -3.26 -0.85 11.04
C LEU A 103 -4.16 -1.28 12.20
N SER A 104 -5.47 -1.18 11.99
CA SER A 104 -6.49 -1.59 12.96
C SER A 104 -6.97 -3.02 12.68
N GLU A 105 -7.19 -3.79 13.73
CA GLU A 105 -7.83 -5.12 13.64
C GLU A 105 -9.35 -5.02 13.39
N ALA A 106 -9.95 -3.84 13.62
CA ALA A 106 -11.35 -3.63 13.34
C ALA A 106 -11.61 -3.69 11.82
N PRO A 107 -12.75 -4.24 11.37
CA PRO A 107 -13.12 -4.23 9.96
C PRO A 107 -13.10 -2.82 9.36
N SER A 108 -12.68 -2.70 8.10
CA SER A 108 -12.79 -1.44 7.38
C SER A 108 -14.26 -1.07 7.17
N THR A 109 -14.65 0.11 7.62
CA THR A 109 -16.00 0.67 7.39
C THR A 109 -16.00 1.72 6.28
N ALA A 110 -14.87 1.89 5.58
CA ALA A 110 -14.79 2.84 4.47
C ALA A 110 -15.73 2.39 3.34
N PRO A 111 -16.50 3.32 2.75
CA PRO A 111 -17.35 2.96 1.62
C PRO A 111 -16.49 2.49 0.44
N PRO A 112 -17.01 1.59 -0.40
CA PRO A 112 -16.39 1.28 -1.68
C PRO A 112 -16.18 2.55 -2.49
N ILE A 113 -15.05 2.64 -3.18
CA ILE A 113 -14.78 3.68 -4.17
C ILE A 113 -15.03 3.00 -5.52
N ASP A 114 -15.87 3.57 -6.39
CA ASP A 114 -16.42 2.88 -7.58
C ASP A 114 -15.36 2.20 -8.46
N ASP A 115 -14.18 2.81 -8.60
CA ASP A 115 -13.09 2.29 -9.44
C ASP A 115 -12.08 1.40 -8.70
N LEU A 116 -12.25 1.16 -7.39
CA LEU A 116 -11.33 0.36 -6.55
C LEU A 116 -12.05 -0.81 -5.85
N PRO A 117 -11.39 -1.98 -5.72
CA PRO A 117 -11.85 -3.02 -4.80
C PRO A 117 -12.03 -2.46 -3.38
N PRO A 118 -12.94 -3.04 -2.58
CA PRO A 118 -13.05 -2.66 -1.18
C PRO A 118 -11.73 -2.91 -0.43
N ASN A 119 -11.46 -2.06 0.55
CA ASN A 119 -10.30 -2.22 1.43
C ASN A 119 -10.38 -3.56 2.18
N LYS A 120 -9.31 -4.36 2.07
CA LYS A 120 -9.11 -5.59 2.84
C LYS A 120 -8.48 -5.32 4.20
N GLU A 121 -7.67 -4.26 4.30
CA GLU A 121 -7.07 -3.80 5.55
C GLU A 121 -7.69 -2.48 6.01
N ASN A 122 -7.84 -2.31 7.32
CA ASN A 122 -8.34 -1.08 7.91
C ASN A 122 -7.18 -0.27 8.51
N TRP A 123 -6.89 0.88 7.93
CA TRP A 123 -5.85 1.76 8.41
C TRP A 123 -6.47 3.07 8.89
N ILE A 124 -6.26 3.39 10.15
CA ILE A 124 -6.82 4.58 10.78
C ILE A 124 -5.77 5.68 10.86
N ARG A 125 -6.17 6.91 10.48
CA ARG A 125 -5.32 8.09 10.68
C ARG A 125 -5.32 8.45 12.15
N LEU A 126 -4.15 8.41 12.78
CA LEU A 126 -3.97 8.89 14.14
C LEU A 126 -4.14 10.41 14.17
N ARG A 127 -5.02 10.89 15.06
CA ARG A 127 -5.15 12.32 15.34
C ARG A 127 -4.47 12.59 16.67
N VAL A 128 -3.50 13.49 16.68
CA VAL A 128 -3.00 14.05 17.94
C VAL A 128 -4.13 14.93 18.50
N ARG A 129 -4.62 14.58 19.69
CA ARG A 129 -5.56 15.40 20.44
C ARG A 129 -4.80 16.41 21.29
#